data_AF-A0A1Q2CBE9-F1
#
_entry.id   AF-A0A1Q2CBE9-F1
#
_cell.length_a   1.000
_cell.length_b   1.000
_cell.length_c   1.000
_cell.angle_alpha   90.00
_cell.angle_beta   90.00
_cell.angle_gamma   90.00
#
_symmetry.space_group_name_H-M   'P 1'
#
loop_
_entity.id
_entity.type
_entity.pdbx_description
1 polymer ?
#
loop_
_entity_poly.entity_id
_entity_poly.type
_entity_poly.pdbx_seq_one_letter_code
_entity_poly.pdbx_strand_id
1 'polypeptide(L)' 'MTGSVGPQEPRPPRRGPDQPKDWDVMRAKAAKLVAAGADVVEEFRQPPQGEWIVMEDPEGNEFCVV' A
#
# COMPACT_ATOMS: atom_id res chain seq x y z
N MET A 1 6.02 -2.58 -36.61
CA MET A 1 5.42 -2.29 -35.29
C MET A 1 6.17 -3.11 -34.24
N THR A 2 7.35 -2.63 -33.81
CA THR A 2 8.19 -3.33 -32.83
C THR A 2 7.78 -2.89 -31.43
N GLY A 3 6.94 -3.69 -30.75
CA GLY A 3 6.64 -3.48 -29.34
C GLY A 3 7.87 -3.80 -28.51
N SER A 4 8.47 -2.78 -27.88
CA SER A 4 9.52 -3.00 -26.90
C SER A 4 8.85 -3.41 -25.59
N VAL A 5 8.95 -4.69 -25.24
CA VAL A 5 8.65 -5.16 -23.88
C VAL A 5 9.76 -4.61 -22.99
N GLY A 6 9.42 -3.62 -22.15
CA GLY A 6 10.34 -3.07 -21.16
C GLY A 6 10.83 -4.15 -20.19
N PRO A 7 11.96 -3.94 -19.50
CA PRO A 7 12.48 -4.91 -18.55
C PRO A 7 11.47 -5.15 -17.44
N GLN A 8 10.94 -6.37 -17.36
CA GLN A 8 10.04 -6.79 -16.30
C GLN A 8 10.86 -6.92 -15.01
N GLU A 9 10.69 -5.98 -14.08
CA GLU A 9 11.27 -6.11 -12.74
C GLU A 9 10.83 -7.44 -12.09
N PRO A 10 11.74 -8.15 -11.38
CA PRO A 10 11.40 -9.39 -10.72
C PRO A 10 10.32 -9.13 -9.68
N ARG A 11 9.21 -9.88 -9.77
CA ARG A 11 8.12 -9.80 -8.79
C ARG A 11 8.70 -10.12 -7.41
N PRO A 12 8.49 -9.27 -6.38
CA PRO A 12 8.97 -9.55 -5.05
C PRO A 12 8.37 -10.87 -4.52
N PRO A 13 9.07 -11.57 -3.61
CA PRO A 13 8.56 -12.79 -3.01
C PRO A 13 7.19 -12.53 -2.37
N ARG A 14 6.28 -13.51 -2.44
CA ARG A 14 4.98 -13.39 -1.78
C ARG A 14 5.22 -13.21 -0.28
N ARG A 15 4.57 -12.20 0.31
CA ARG A 15 4.63 -11.94 1.75
C ARG A 15 4.26 -13.21 2.52
N GLY A 16 5.13 -13.65 3.42
CA GLY A 16 4.86 -14.77 4.33
C GLY A 16 3.90 -14.35 5.46
N PRO A 17 3.17 -15.29 6.07
CA PRO A 17 2.18 -15.00 7.12
C PRO A 17 2.78 -14.36 8.38
N ASP A 18 4.09 -14.51 8.59
CA ASP A 18 4.82 -13.99 9.76
C ASP A 18 5.63 -12.72 9.46
N GLN A 19 5.49 -12.11 8.27
CA GLN A 19 6.27 -10.91 7.97
C GLN A 19 5.80 -9.72 8.83
N PRO A 20 6.71 -9.12 9.62
CA PRO A 20 6.38 -8.00 10.48
C PRO A 20 5.82 -6.86 9.65
N LYS A 21 4.78 -6.23 10.20
CA LYS A 21 4.09 -5.14 9.55
C LYS A 21 4.91 -3.87 9.76
N ASP A 22 5.78 -3.58 8.79
CA ASP A 22 6.66 -2.42 8.85
C ASP A 22 5.85 -1.13 8.60
N TRP A 23 5.68 -0.35 9.66
CA TRP A 23 4.89 0.87 9.67
C TRP A 23 5.44 1.94 8.72
N ASP A 24 6.77 2.10 8.64
CA ASP A 24 7.40 3.06 7.74
C ASP A 24 7.15 2.68 6.28
N VAL A 25 7.18 1.38 5.97
CA VAL A 25 6.83 0.88 4.65
C VAL A 25 5.35 1.15 4.33
N MET A 26 4.44 1.00 5.29
CA MET A 26 3.02 1.32 5.08
C MET A 26 2.80 2.81 4.82
N ARG A 27 3.43 3.69 5.60
CA ARG A 27 3.36 5.14 5.36
C ARG A 27 3.96 5.54 4.02
N ALA A 28 5.06 4.90 3.60
CA ALA A 28 5.62 5.14 2.27
C ALA A 28 4.67 4.71 1.14
N LYS A 29 3.91 3.61 1.30
CA LYS A 29 2.86 3.23 0.35
C LYS A 29 1.70 4.24 0.36
N ALA A 30 1.22 4.63 1.54
CA ALA A 30 0.15 5.62 1.66
C ALA A 30 0.54 6.95 1.00
N ALA A 31 1.77 7.43 1.20
CA ALA A 31 2.27 8.64 0.57
C ALA A 31 2.26 8.56 -0.98
N LYS A 32 2.58 7.38 -1.56
CA LYS A 32 2.49 7.17 -3.01
C LYS A 32 1.04 7.24 -3.51
N LEU A 33 0.10 6.74 -2.73
CA LEU A 33 -1.33 6.77 -3.06
C LEU A 33 -1.89 8.19 -2.93
N VAL A 34 -1.45 8.94 -1.92
CA VAL A 34 -1.77 10.38 -1.80
C VAL A 34 -1.25 11.16 -3.01
N ALA A 35 -0.02 10.90 -3.44
CA ALA A 35 0.50 11.50 -4.66
C ALA A 35 -0.28 11.11 -5.93
N ALA A 36 -1.01 9.99 -5.91
CA ALA A 36 -1.89 9.55 -6.99
C ALA A 36 -3.34 10.08 -6.86
N GLY A 37 -3.66 10.80 -5.78
CA GLY A 37 -4.96 11.44 -5.56
C GLY A 37 -5.83 10.82 -4.46
N ALA A 38 -5.38 9.75 -3.80
CA ALA A 38 -6.10 9.20 -2.65
C ALA A 38 -5.96 10.10 -1.41
N ASP A 39 -6.90 10.00 -0.49
CA ASP A 39 -6.86 10.66 0.81
C ASP A 39 -6.68 9.66 1.95
N VAL A 40 -5.96 10.07 3.00
CA VAL A 40 -5.86 9.30 4.23
C VAL A 40 -7.08 9.59 5.08
N VAL A 41 -7.84 8.55 5.40
CA VAL A 41 -9.07 8.65 6.20
C VAL A 41 -8.76 8.44 7.68
N GLU A 42 -8.08 7.33 8.02
CA GLU A 42 -7.78 6.99 9.41
C GLU A 42 -6.53 6.11 9.56
N GLU A 43 -5.71 6.36 10.58
CA GLU A 43 -4.55 5.54 10.93
C GLU A 43 -4.84 4.69 12.17
N PHE A 44 -4.88 3.37 12.03
CA PHE A 44 -5.04 2.44 13.14
C PHE A 44 -3.69 1.88 13.56
N ARG A 45 -3.35 2.06 14.84
CA ARG A 45 -2.11 1.54 15.42
C ARG A 45 -2.35 1.00 16.82
N GLN A 46 -3.01 -0.15 16.91
CA GLN A 46 -3.41 -0.72 18.19
C GLN A 46 -2.99 -2.19 18.30
N PRO A 47 -1.90 -2.51 19.03
CA PRO A 47 -1.65 -3.89 19.41
C PRO A 47 -2.71 -4.37 20.43
N PRO A 48 -3.25 -5.61 20.34
CA PRO A 48 -2.94 -6.69 19.38
C PRO A 48 -3.82 -6.67 18.10
N GLN A 49 -4.71 -5.69 17.97
CA GLN A 49 -5.73 -5.62 16.93
C GLN A 49 -5.13 -5.42 15.52
N GLY A 50 -3.96 -4.79 15.44
CA GLY A 50 -3.17 -4.62 14.23
C GLY A 50 -2.87 -3.16 13.93
N GLU A 51 -2.13 -2.95 12.85
CA GLU A 51 -1.76 -1.62 12.35
C GLU A 51 -2.21 -1.50 10.90
N TRP A 52 -3.02 -0.52 10.48
CA TRP A 52 -3.39 -0.29 9.07
C TRP A 52 -3.75 1.18 8.85
N ILE A 53 -3.74 1.60 7.59
CA ILE A 53 -4.15 2.95 7.20
C ILE A 53 -5.35 2.81 6.27
N VAL A 54 -6.49 3.38 6.66
CA VAL A 54 -7.69 3.49 5.83
C VAL A 54 -7.52 4.67 4.89
N MET A 55 -7.78 4.45 3.61
CA MET A 55 -7.65 5.44 2.55
C MET A 55 -8.88 5.41 1.64
N GLU A 56 -9.19 6.55 1.03
CA GLU A 56 -10.24 6.70 0.03
C GLU A 56 -9.58 7.15 -1.29
N ASP A 57 -9.92 6.52 -2.41
CA ASP A 57 -9.46 6.99 -3.72
C ASP A 57 -10.35 8.13 -4.26
N PRO A 58 -9.95 8.86 -5.32
CA PRO A 58 -10.77 9.93 -5.91
C PRO A 58 -12.17 9.52 -6.38
N GLU A 59 -12.40 8.22 -6.56
CA GLU A 59 -13.69 7.66 -6.97
C GLU A 59 -14.61 7.40 -5.76
N GLY A 60 -14.12 7.57 -4.52
CA GLY A 60 -14.84 7.34 -3.27
C GLY A 60 -14.79 5.90 -2.76
N ASN A 61 -13.83 5.10 -3.23
CA ASN A 61 -13.62 3.72 -2.80
C ASN A 61 -12.70 3.66 -1.58
N GLU A 62 -13.18 3.07 -0.49
CA GLU A 62 -12.40 2.84 0.72
C GLU A 62 -11.57 1.56 0.66
N PHE A 63 -10.30 1.64 1.06
CA PHE A 63 -9.41 0.49 1.17
C PHE A 63 -8.37 0.66 2.29
N CYS A 64 -7.70 -0.45 2.66
CA CYS A 64 -6.70 -0.47 3.73
C CYS A 64 -5.28 -0.76 3.21
N VAL A 65 -4.29 0.00 3.68
CA VAL A 65 -2.86 -0.25 3.45
C VAL A 65 -2.28 -1.06 4.62
N VAL A 66 -1.55 -2.13 4.29
CA VAL A 66 -1.00 -3.14 5.22
C VAL A 66 0.42 -3.60 4.89
#